data_AF-A0A9P1M8X2-F1
#
_entry.id   AF-A0A9P1M8X2-F1
#
_cell.length_a   1.000
_cell.length_b   1.000
_cell.length_c   1.000
_cell.angle_alpha   90.00
_cell.angle_beta   90.00
_cell.angle_gamma   90.00
#
_symmetry.space_group_name_H-M   'P 1'
#
loop_
_entity.id
_entity.type
_entity.pdbx_description
1 polymer ?
#
loop_
_entity_poly.entity_id
_entity_poly.type
_entity_poly.pdbx_seq_one_letter_code
_entity_poly.pdbx_strand_id
1 'polypeptide(L)'
;MADLDTSADQETDVQFWQDLSKVLSGPCDTHEQIDDALRGWLDLASAFRDRFGDLDSGVLHCAHQLIHRPIFQDNKDYVRVQIIFSFLQEDEPNPLHTIANFLLADGRSDDTVFGRMISEGCFPRLLDFLNSNLLMDPPLYHTLLELMYEMCRMERLRTTDLLQIDDSFIARLLQLVKEGSGDSDDPYQYSVIRVLLVLNEQYMLAATEAEAAGPLSPSSSLTNRVIKLLSLHGSSFRAFGENIILLLNRETETSQQLLILKVLYLLFTTKATYESFYTNDLKVLVDIILRNLMDLPDEKISLRHTYLRVLYPL
;
A
#
# COMPACT_ATOMS: atom_id res chain seq x y z
N MET A 1 1.70 35.60 -27.31
CA MET A 1 1.67 34.17 -27.64
C MET A 1 1.59 33.30 -26.39
N ALA A 2 2.21 33.69 -25.27
CA ALA A 2 2.05 32.99 -23.98
C ALA A 2 0.64 33.09 -23.34
N ASP A 3 -0.09 34.18 -23.58
CA ASP A 3 -1.43 34.40 -22.98
C ASP A 3 -2.58 33.64 -23.68
N LEU A 4 -2.36 33.08 -24.88
CA LEU A 4 -3.37 32.34 -25.64
C LEU A 4 -3.38 30.84 -25.29
N ASP A 5 -2.21 30.26 -25.02
CA ASP A 5 -2.09 28.86 -24.59
C ASP A 5 -2.65 28.67 -23.16
N THR A 6 -2.38 29.61 -22.25
CA THR A 6 -2.90 29.55 -20.88
C THR A 6 -4.43 29.70 -20.79
N SER A 7 -5.06 30.48 -21.67
CA SER A 7 -6.52 30.58 -21.72
C SER A 7 -7.19 29.33 -22.31
N ALA A 8 -6.56 28.69 -23.31
CA ALA A 8 -7.10 27.49 -23.93
C ALA A 8 -6.99 26.26 -23.01
N ASP A 9 -5.89 26.13 -22.26
CA ASP A 9 -5.71 25.07 -21.26
C ASP A 9 -6.71 25.21 -20.11
N GLN A 10 -6.98 26.44 -19.65
CA GLN A 10 -7.99 26.72 -18.61
C GLN A 10 -9.42 26.44 -19.07
N GLU A 11 -9.77 26.77 -20.32
CA GLU A 11 -11.09 26.43 -20.88
C GLU A 11 -11.28 24.91 -21.01
N THR A 12 -10.21 24.18 -21.38
CA THR A 12 -10.24 22.73 -21.52
C THR A 12 -10.39 22.02 -20.17
N ASP A 13 -9.73 22.51 -19.13
CA ASP A 13 -9.86 22.02 -17.74
C ASP A 13 -11.27 22.26 -17.18
N VAL A 14 -11.80 23.48 -17.33
CA VAL A 14 -13.17 23.80 -16.89
C VAL A 14 -14.21 22.94 -17.61
N GLN A 15 -14.06 22.73 -18.93
CA GLN A 15 -14.97 21.88 -19.69
C GLN A 15 -14.94 20.43 -19.21
N PHE A 16 -13.74 19.89 -18.93
CA PHE A 16 -13.58 18.54 -18.41
C PHE A 16 -14.37 18.32 -17.11
N TRP A 17 -14.21 19.20 -16.12
CA TRP A 17 -14.92 19.06 -14.84
C TRP A 17 -16.43 19.25 -14.98
N GLN A 18 -16.89 20.07 -15.92
CA GLN A 18 -18.30 20.19 -16.24
C GLN A 18 -18.86 18.90 -16.84
N ASP A 19 -18.14 18.29 -17.78
CA ASP A 19 -18.53 17.02 -18.41
C ASP A 19 -18.56 15.89 -17.37
N LEU A 20 -17.53 15.79 -16.52
CA LEU A 20 -17.49 14.83 -15.43
C LEU A 20 -18.66 15.03 -14.45
N SER A 21 -18.91 16.28 -14.04
CA SER A 21 -20.03 16.61 -13.14
C SER A 21 -21.37 16.30 -13.78
N LYS A 22 -21.51 16.46 -15.11
CA LYS A 22 -22.73 16.14 -15.83
C LYS A 22 -23.01 14.64 -15.84
N VAL A 23 -21.99 13.82 -16.11
CA VAL A 23 -22.10 12.34 -16.05
C VAL A 23 -22.51 11.90 -14.64
N LEU A 24 -21.85 12.42 -13.61
CA LEU A 24 -22.12 12.07 -12.21
C LEU A 24 -23.44 12.65 -11.64
N SER A 25 -24.09 13.55 -12.37
CA SER A 25 -25.40 14.13 -11.99
C SER A 25 -26.57 13.54 -12.79
N GLY A 26 -26.32 12.51 -13.60
CA GLY A 26 -27.37 11.77 -14.31
C GLY A 26 -28.34 11.06 -13.36
N PRO A 27 -29.48 10.56 -13.88
CA PRO A 27 -30.40 9.75 -13.09
C PRO A 27 -29.69 8.47 -12.61
N CYS A 28 -29.98 8.02 -11.38
CA CYS A 28 -29.36 6.85 -10.76
C CYS A 28 -30.39 5.93 -10.09
N ASP A 29 -31.62 5.91 -10.63
CA ASP A 29 -32.74 5.16 -10.08
C ASP A 29 -32.66 3.65 -10.38
N THR A 30 -31.87 3.28 -11.39
CA THR A 30 -31.71 1.89 -11.85
C THR A 30 -30.24 1.50 -11.95
N HIS A 31 -29.95 0.20 -11.78
CA HIS A 31 -28.60 -0.33 -11.92
C HIS A 31 -28.00 -0.06 -13.31
N GLU A 32 -28.79 -0.12 -14.38
CA GLU A 32 -28.34 0.19 -15.74
C GLU A 32 -27.85 1.64 -15.87
N GLN A 33 -28.60 2.59 -15.31
CA GLN A 33 -28.19 4.00 -15.29
C GLN A 33 -26.92 4.23 -14.46
N ILE A 34 -26.77 3.52 -13.34
CA ILE A 34 -25.56 3.57 -12.52
C ILE A 34 -24.37 3.04 -13.33
N ASP A 35 -24.52 1.88 -13.98
CA ASP A 35 -23.45 1.27 -14.78
C ASP A 35 -23.03 2.19 -15.94
N ASP A 36 -23.98 2.80 -16.64
CA ASP A 36 -23.70 3.75 -17.73
C ASP A 36 -22.98 5.00 -17.22
N ALA A 37 -23.37 5.52 -16.06
CA ALA A 37 -22.69 6.65 -15.44
C ALA A 37 -21.28 6.29 -14.95
N LEU A 38 -21.08 5.08 -14.40
CA LEU A 38 -19.76 4.59 -13.97
C LEU A 38 -18.82 4.39 -15.16
N ARG A 39 -19.31 3.85 -16.29
CA ARG A 39 -18.54 3.76 -17.54
C ARG A 39 -18.15 5.13 -18.05
N GLY A 40 -19.11 6.06 -18.15
CA GLY A 40 -18.83 7.43 -18.59
C GLY A 40 -17.86 8.17 -17.65
N TRP A 41 -17.94 7.93 -16.34
CA TRP A 41 -16.99 8.47 -15.37
C TRP A 41 -15.59 7.89 -15.60
N LEU A 42 -15.48 6.57 -15.77
CA LEU A 42 -14.21 5.89 -15.96
C LEU A 42 -13.54 6.35 -17.26
N ASP A 43 -14.28 6.41 -18.37
CA ASP A 43 -13.78 6.86 -19.68
C ASP A 43 -13.23 8.30 -19.63
N LEU A 44 -13.94 9.20 -18.93
CA LEU A 44 -13.49 10.58 -18.76
C LEU A 44 -12.28 10.66 -17.82
N ALA A 45 -12.36 10.01 -16.65
CA ALA A 45 -11.32 10.08 -15.63
C ALA A 45 -10.01 9.41 -16.08
N SER A 46 -10.07 8.33 -16.87
CA SER A 46 -8.89 7.69 -17.45
C SER A 46 -8.21 8.58 -18.50
N ALA A 47 -8.98 9.39 -19.22
CA ALA A 47 -8.44 10.35 -20.18
C ALA A 47 -7.79 11.59 -19.51
N PHE A 48 -7.94 11.77 -18.19
CA PHE A 48 -7.39 12.94 -17.51
C PHE A 48 -5.86 13.03 -17.67
N ARG A 49 -5.15 11.94 -17.41
CA ARG A 49 -3.69 11.88 -17.46
C ARG A 49 -3.15 12.17 -18.86
N ASP A 50 -3.82 11.66 -19.89
CA ASP A 50 -3.45 11.91 -21.28
C ASP A 50 -3.67 13.38 -21.69
N ARG A 51 -4.66 14.06 -21.09
CA ARG A 51 -5.05 15.43 -21.46
C ARG A 51 -4.32 16.51 -20.68
N PHE A 52 -4.03 16.26 -19.40
CA PHE A 52 -3.51 17.26 -18.47
C PHE A 52 -2.14 16.88 -17.88
N GLY A 53 -1.61 15.70 -18.22
CA GLY A 53 -0.34 15.18 -17.72
C GLY A 53 -0.44 14.46 -16.37
N ASP A 54 0.72 14.07 -15.82
CA ASP A 54 0.87 13.28 -14.60
C ASP A 54 0.67 14.10 -13.31
N LEU A 55 -0.47 14.79 -13.18
CA LEU A 55 -0.89 15.37 -11.91
C LEU A 55 -1.68 14.32 -11.12
N ASP A 56 -1.01 13.60 -10.22
CA ASP A 56 -1.64 12.60 -9.32
C ASP A 56 -2.86 13.15 -8.57
N SER A 57 -2.83 14.45 -8.24
CA SER A 57 -3.94 15.14 -7.60
C SER A 57 -5.23 15.15 -8.42
N GLY A 58 -5.15 15.10 -9.76
CA GLY A 58 -6.30 15.17 -10.64
C GLY A 58 -7.07 13.86 -10.76
N VAL A 59 -6.38 12.73 -10.87
CA VAL A 59 -7.02 11.39 -10.87
C VAL A 59 -7.67 11.12 -9.53
N LEU A 60 -6.97 11.45 -8.43
CA LEU A 60 -7.55 11.39 -7.09
C LEU A 60 -8.76 12.32 -6.93
N HIS A 61 -8.73 13.52 -7.54
CA HIS A 61 -9.89 14.42 -7.53
C HIS A 61 -11.09 13.81 -8.27
N CYS A 62 -10.88 13.13 -9.40
CA CYS A 62 -11.95 12.41 -10.12
C CYS A 62 -12.60 11.32 -9.25
N ALA A 63 -11.80 10.58 -8.48
CA ALA A 63 -12.29 9.59 -7.52
C ALA A 63 -13.12 10.25 -6.41
N HIS A 64 -12.62 11.35 -5.83
CA HIS A 64 -13.37 12.08 -4.80
C HIS A 64 -14.68 12.66 -5.33
N GLN A 65 -14.73 13.13 -6.58
CA GLN A 65 -15.98 13.60 -7.18
C GLN A 65 -17.04 12.50 -7.19
N LEU A 66 -16.70 11.26 -7.57
CA LEU A 66 -17.66 10.14 -7.55
C LEU A 66 -18.13 9.85 -6.11
N ILE A 67 -17.21 9.78 -5.14
CA ILE A 67 -17.52 9.46 -3.74
C ILE A 67 -18.51 10.45 -3.12
N HIS A 68 -18.44 11.73 -3.45
CA HIS A 68 -19.30 12.75 -2.83
C HIS A 68 -20.67 12.90 -3.52
N ARG A 69 -20.96 12.13 -4.58
CA ARG A 69 -22.19 12.27 -5.37
C ARG A 69 -23.28 11.29 -4.94
N PRO A 70 -24.57 11.62 -5.17
CA PRO A 70 -25.69 10.75 -4.81
C PRO A 70 -25.59 9.34 -5.40
N ILE A 71 -25.08 9.24 -6.64
CA ILE A 71 -24.86 7.94 -7.31
C ILE A 71 -24.06 6.96 -6.44
N PHE A 72 -23.05 7.44 -5.71
CA PHE A 72 -22.29 6.63 -4.76
C PHE A 72 -22.95 6.59 -3.39
N GLN A 73 -23.33 7.74 -2.82
CA GLN A 73 -23.82 7.80 -1.44
C GLN A 73 -25.10 6.98 -1.21
N ASP A 74 -25.99 6.93 -2.20
CA ASP A 74 -27.26 6.21 -2.13
C ASP A 74 -27.13 4.74 -2.56
N ASN A 75 -26.06 4.36 -3.28
CA ASN A 75 -25.87 3.02 -3.85
C ASN A 75 -24.48 2.41 -3.55
N LYS A 76 -23.89 2.71 -2.38
CA LYS A 76 -22.50 2.36 -2.02
C LYS A 76 -22.14 0.90 -2.31
N ASP A 77 -22.97 -0.02 -1.84
CA ASP A 77 -22.69 -1.45 -1.98
C ASP A 77 -22.63 -1.88 -3.45
N TYR A 78 -23.58 -1.43 -4.26
CA TYR A 78 -23.63 -1.76 -5.69
C TYR A 78 -22.44 -1.17 -6.44
N VAL A 79 -22.15 0.12 -6.23
CA VAL A 79 -21.01 0.79 -6.88
C VAL A 79 -19.70 0.13 -6.49
N ARG A 80 -19.48 -0.21 -5.21
CA ARG A 80 -18.29 -0.94 -4.76
C ARG A 80 -18.12 -2.27 -5.49
N VAL A 81 -19.20 -3.04 -5.61
CA VAL A 81 -19.19 -4.32 -6.33
C VAL A 81 -18.78 -4.09 -7.79
N GLN A 82 -19.37 -3.12 -8.47
CA GLN A 82 -19.01 -2.82 -9.86
C GLN A 82 -17.56 -2.39 -10.01
N ILE A 83 -17.07 -1.47 -9.17
CA ILE A 83 -15.68 -0.99 -9.27
C ILE A 83 -14.67 -2.11 -8.92
N ILE A 84 -14.98 -2.98 -7.96
CA ILE A 84 -14.16 -4.16 -7.66
C ILE A 84 -14.11 -5.10 -8.89
N PHE A 85 -15.24 -5.36 -9.53
CA PHE A 85 -15.26 -6.17 -10.75
C PHE A 85 -14.54 -5.52 -11.92
N SER A 86 -14.61 -4.19 -12.05
CA SER A 86 -13.81 -3.44 -13.01
C SER A 86 -12.31 -3.60 -12.74
N PHE A 87 -11.87 -3.48 -11.48
CA PHE A 87 -10.46 -3.69 -11.11
C PHE A 87 -9.95 -5.09 -11.49
N LEU A 88 -10.79 -6.11 -11.34
CA LEU A 88 -10.43 -7.49 -11.65
C LEU A 88 -10.29 -7.75 -13.16
N GLN A 89 -10.99 -6.98 -13.99
CA GLN A 89 -11.07 -7.18 -15.45
C GLN A 89 -10.24 -6.18 -16.25
N GLU A 90 -9.85 -5.06 -15.64
CA GLU A 90 -9.11 -4.00 -16.33
C GLU A 90 -7.65 -4.38 -16.56
N ASP A 91 -7.12 -4.11 -17.75
CA ASP A 91 -5.72 -4.33 -18.13
C ASP A 91 -5.03 -3.02 -18.57
N GLU A 92 -5.80 -1.98 -18.91
CA GLU A 92 -5.26 -0.70 -19.36
C GLU A 92 -4.78 0.15 -18.17
N PRO A 93 -3.63 0.83 -18.27
CA PRO A 93 -3.01 1.50 -17.13
C PRO A 93 -3.81 2.72 -16.65
N ASN A 94 -4.38 3.51 -17.58
CA ASN A 94 -5.13 4.73 -17.22
C ASN A 94 -6.41 4.41 -16.43
N PRO A 95 -7.33 3.55 -16.91
CA PRO A 95 -8.51 3.19 -16.14
C PRO A 95 -8.16 2.44 -14.84
N LEU A 96 -7.15 1.57 -14.87
CA LEU A 96 -6.68 0.88 -13.66
C LEU A 96 -6.21 1.87 -12.59
N HIS A 97 -5.49 2.92 -12.98
CA HIS A 97 -5.05 3.97 -12.07
C HIS A 97 -6.22 4.73 -11.44
N THR A 98 -7.25 5.06 -12.23
CA THR A 98 -8.48 5.69 -11.75
C THR A 98 -9.23 4.78 -10.76
N ILE A 99 -9.40 3.51 -11.10
CA ILE A 99 -10.07 2.52 -10.26
C ILE A 99 -9.32 2.33 -8.94
N ALA A 100 -7.99 2.20 -8.98
CA ALA A 100 -7.16 2.04 -7.79
C ALA A 100 -7.25 3.25 -6.85
N ASN A 101 -7.23 4.48 -7.41
CA ASN A 101 -7.44 5.71 -6.63
C ASN A 101 -8.82 5.76 -5.96
N PHE A 102 -9.87 5.34 -6.67
CA PHE A 102 -11.21 5.26 -6.08
C PHE A 102 -11.27 4.27 -4.93
N LEU A 103 -10.78 3.04 -5.13
CA LEU A 103 -10.78 2.00 -4.09
C LEU A 103 -9.97 2.42 -2.86
N LEU A 104 -8.85 3.10 -3.07
CA LEU A 104 -8.02 3.62 -1.98
C LEU A 104 -8.73 4.74 -1.21
N ALA A 105 -9.39 5.68 -1.91
CA ALA A 105 -10.11 6.79 -1.29
C ALA A 105 -11.36 6.32 -0.53
N ASP A 106 -12.12 5.38 -1.09
CA ASP A 106 -13.27 4.76 -0.42
C ASP A 106 -12.83 3.91 0.77
N GLY A 107 -11.81 3.06 0.60
CA GLY A 107 -11.29 2.19 1.67
C GLY A 107 -10.68 2.94 2.85
N ARG A 108 -10.08 4.12 2.63
CA ARG A 108 -9.64 5.02 3.71
C ARG A 108 -10.82 5.60 4.51
N SER A 109 -12.01 5.67 3.91
CA SER A 109 -13.22 6.17 4.56
C SER A 109 -14.03 5.03 5.21
N ASP A 110 -13.96 3.82 4.66
CA ASP A 110 -14.64 2.62 5.11
C ASP A 110 -13.74 1.39 4.92
N ASP A 111 -13.16 0.92 6.02
CA ASP A 111 -12.17 -0.17 6.03
C ASP A 111 -12.75 -1.52 5.57
N THR A 112 -14.07 -1.71 5.62
CA THR A 112 -14.74 -2.93 5.16
C THR A 112 -14.53 -3.19 3.66
N VAL A 113 -14.21 -2.15 2.89
CA VAL A 113 -13.90 -2.24 1.46
C VAL A 113 -12.70 -3.15 1.21
N PHE A 114 -11.64 -3.03 2.00
CA PHE A 114 -10.43 -3.83 1.84
C PHE A 114 -10.68 -5.32 2.12
N GLY A 115 -11.52 -5.61 3.11
CA GLY A 115 -12.00 -6.97 3.39
C GLY A 115 -12.76 -7.56 2.21
N ARG A 116 -13.67 -6.79 1.63
CA ARG A 116 -14.42 -7.19 0.42
C ARG A 116 -13.46 -7.43 -0.75
N MET A 117 -12.51 -6.53 -1.00
CA MET A 117 -11.51 -6.68 -2.06
C MET A 117 -10.69 -7.96 -1.94
N ILE A 118 -10.22 -8.31 -0.74
CA ILE A 118 -9.50 -9.57 -0.53
C ILE A 118 -10.42 -10.76 -0.80
N SER A 119 -11.66 -10.73 -0.28
CA SER A 119 -12.62 -11.83 -0.47
C SER A 119 -12.91 -12.11 -1.96
N GLU A 120 -13.05 -11.06 -2.76
CA GLU A 120 -13.33 -11.11 -4.21
C GLU A 120 -12.08 -11.40 -5.07
N GLY A 121 -10.88 -11.50 -4.48
CA GLY A 121 -9.66 -11.88 -5.19
C GLY A 121 -8.87 -10.72 -5.81
N CYS A 122 -9.07 -9.49 -5.33
CA CYS A 122 -8.27 -8.34 -5.80
C CYS A 122 -6.79 -8.46 -5.42
N PHE A 123 -6.44 -9.13 -4.31
CA PHE A 123 -5.04 -9.24 -3.89
C PHE A 123 -4.16 -10.01 -4.88
N PRO A 124 -4.51 -11.23 -5.33
CA PRO A 124 -3.80 -11.91 -6.42
C PRO A 124 -3.65 -11.05 -7.67
N ARG A 125 -4.73 -10.39 -8.11
CA ARG A 125 -4.72 -9.51 -9.28
C ARG A 125 -3.77 -8.33 -9.11
N LEU A 126 -3.78 -7.71 -7.92
CA LEU A 126 -2.87 -6.62 -7.56
C LEU A 126 -1.40 -7.08 -7.57
N LEU A 127 -1.14 -8.28 -7.06
CA LEU A 127 0.19 -8.89 -7.10
C LEU A 127 0.66 -9.13 -8.54
N ASP A 128 -0.21 -9.58 -9.43
CA ASP A 128 0.10 -9.76 -10.85
C ASP A 128 0.48 -8.42 -11.52
N PHE A 129 -0.25 -7.35 -11.23
CA PHE A 129 0.08 -6.01 -11.72
C PHE A 129 1.43 -5.53 -11.21
N LEU A 130 1.69 -5.62 -9.90
CA LEU A 130 2.97 -5.22 -9.32
C LEU A 130 4.15 -6.08 -9.81
N ASN A 131 3.88 -7.34 -10.19
CA ASN A 131 4.87 -8.22 -10.81
C ASN A 131 5.10 -7.93 -12.29
N SER A 132 4.15 -7.29 -12.96
CA SER A 132 4.26 -6.87 -14.36
C SER A 132 5.24 -5.71 -14.52
N ASN A 133 5.56 -5.33 -15.76
CA ASN A 133 6.55 -4.29 -16.07
C ASN A 133 5.99 -2.86 -15.84
N LEU A 134 5.22 -2.65 -14.76
CA LEU A 134 4.58 -1.39 -14.40
C LEU A 134 5.55 -0.35 -13.83
N LEU A 135 6.84 -0.68 -13.69
CA LEU A 135 7.89 0.32 -13.38
C LEU A 135 7.99 1.42 -14.47
N MET A 136 7.36 1.20 -15.63
CA MET A 136 7.23 2.19 -16.69
C MET A 136 6.14 3.26 -16.41
N ASP A 137 5.28 3.04 -15.40
CA ASP A 137 4.25 3.98 -14.94
C ASP A 137 4.36 4.15 -13.41
N PRO A 138 5.31 4.98 -12.94
CA PRO A 138 5.57 5.16 -11.51
C PRO A 138 4.34 5.60 -10.68
N PRO A 139 3.48 6.53 -11.16
CA PRO A 139 2.25 6.91 -10.47
C PRO A 139 1.30 5.75 -10.19
N LEU A 140 1.01 4.95 -11.23
CA LEU A 140 0.15 3.77 -11.08
C LEU A 140 0.80 2.77 -10.12
N TYR A 141 2.08 2.46 -10.32
CA TYR A 141 2.78 1.51 -9.47
C TYR A 141 2.78 1.94 -7.99
N HIS A 142 2.97 3.23 -7.71
CA HIS A 142 2.86 3.80 -6.37
C HIS A 142 1.46 3.60 -5.78
N THR A 143 0.41 3.96 -6.53
CA THR A 143 -0.99 3.77 -6.08
C THR A 143 -1.30 2.30 -5.79
N LEU A 144 -0.81 1.37 -6.61
CA LEU A 144 -0.98 -0.07 -6.41
C LEU A 144 -0.22 -0.58 -5.16
N LEU A 145 0.98 -0.05 -4.87
CA LEU A 145 1.68 -0.36 -3.62
C LEU A 145 0.93 0.18 -2.40
N GLU A 146 0.40 1.40 -2.47
CA GLU A 146 -0.43 1.96 -1.39
C GLU A 146 -1.68 1.11 -1.14
N LEU A 147 -2.35 0.68 -2.21
CA LEU A 147 -3.51 -0.19 -2.13
C LEU A 147 -3.16 -1.54 -1.50
N MET A 148 -2.03 -2.14 -1.90
CA MET A 148 -1.54 -3.40 -1.30
C MET A 148 -1.26 -3.21 0.18
N TYR A 149 -0.62 -2.11 0.55
CA TYR A 149 -0.33 -1.79 1.94
C TYR A 149 -1.60 -1.66 2.78
N GLU A 150 -2.57 -0.85 2.35
CA GLU A 150 -3.80 -0.65 3.13
C GLU A 150 -4.62 -1.94 3.21
N MET A 151 -4.70 -2.74 2.13
CA MET A 151 -5.34 -4.06 2.17
C MET A 151 -4.70 -4.98 3.20
N CYS A 152 -3.36 -5.09 3.21
CA CYS A 152 -2.64 -5.94 4.14
C CYS A 152 -2.61 -5.39 5.57
N ARG A 153 -2.82 -4.08 5.75
CA ARG A 153 -2.83 -3.45 7.07
C ARG A 153 -4.18 -3.64 7.75
N MET A 154 -5.27 -3.49 6.98
CA MET A 154 -6.63 -3.52 7.52
C MET A 154 -7.18 -4.93 7.66
N GLU A 155 -6.80 -5.84 6.77
CA GLU A 155 -7.37 -7.19 6.71
C GLU A 155 -6.28 -8.26 6.68
N ARG A 156 -6.61 -9.43 7.24
CA ARG A 156 -5.71 -10.57 7.22
C ARG A 156 -5.80 -11.30 5.88
N LEU A 157 -4.65 -11.51 5.25
CA LEU A 157 -4.59 -12.25 4.00
C LEU A 157 -4.94 -13.73 4.21
N ARG A 158 -5.64 -14.31 3.23
CA ARG A 158 -5.87 -15.75 3.18
C ARG A 158 -4.54 -16.47 2.96
N THR A 159 -4.38 -17.67 3.53
CA THR A 159 -3.18 -18.50 3.32
C THR A 159 -2.89 -18.74 1.84
N THR A 160 -3.93 -18.91 1.02
CA THR A 160 -3.83 -19.08 -0.43
C THR A 160 -3.21 -17.85 -1.11
N ASP A 161 -3.55 -16.65 -0.65
CA ASP A 161 -3.07 -15.39 -1.22
C ASP A 161 -1.61 -15.15 -0.82
N LEU A 162 -1.27 -15.41 0.45
CA LEU A 162 0.11 -15.35 0.94
C LEU A 162 1.05 -16.32 0.22
N LEU A 163 0.54 -17.48 -0.22
CA LEU A 163 1.33 -18.47 -0.97
C LEU A 163 1.70 -17.99 -2.38
N GLN A 164 0.93 -17.06 -2.97
CA GLN A 164 1.21 -16.52 -4.30
C GLN A 164 2.39 -15.54 -4.30
N ILE A 165 2.71 -14.96 -3.15
CA ILE A 165 3.88 -14.10 -3.01
C ILE A 165 5.13 -14.98 -3.13
N ASP A 166 5.93 -14.74 -4.17
CA ASP A 166 7.17 -15.45 -4.41
C ASP A 166 8.41 -14.68 -3.91
N ASP A 167 9.56 -15.34 -3.93
CA ASP A 167 10.83 -14.72 -3.52
C ASP A 167 11.23 -13.59 -4.49
N SER A 168 10.91 -13.69 -5.78
CA SER A 168 11.26 -12.67 -6.78
C SER A 168 10.57 -11.32 -6.53
N PHE A 169 9.31 -11.34 -6.12
CA PHE A 169 8.57 -10.13 -5.78
C PHE A 169 9.22 -9.40 -4.60
N ILE A 170 9.48 -10.14 -3.50
CA ILE A 170 10.12 -9.54 -2.31
C ILE A 170 11.55 -9.06 -2.63
N ALA A 171 12.32 -9.82 -3.40
CA ALA A 171 13.66 -9.42 -3.83
C ALA A 171 13.63 -8.13 -4.66
N ARG A 172 12.63 -7.97 -5.55
CA ARG A 172 12.42 -6.76 -6.34
C ARG A 172 12.12 -5.55 -5.45
N LEU A 173 11.22 -5.69 -4.47
CA LEU A 173 10.94 -4.60 -3.52
C LEU A 173 12.18 -4.20 -2.73
N LEU A 174 12.95 -5.18 -2.22
CA LEU A 174 14.21 -4.91 -1.52
C LEU A 174 15.25 -4.22 -2.41
N GLN A 175 15.28 -4.57 -3.71
CA GLN A 175 16.15 -3.93 -4.69
C GLN A 175 15.72 -2.48 -4.98
N LEU A 176 14.41 -2.19 -5.07
CA LEU A 176 13.91 -0.82 -5.21
C LEU A 176 14.30 0.06 -4.01
N VAL A 177 14.23 -0.48 -2.78
CA VAL A 177 14.70 0.25 -1.57
C VAL A 177 16.18 0.58 -1.67
N LYS A 178 16.99 -0.34 -2.21
CA LYS A 178 18.42 -0.11 -2.41
C LYS A 178 18.69 0.95 -3.46
N GLU A 179 17.96 0.93 -4.58
CA GLU A 179 18.11 1.90 -5.67
C GLU A 179 17.67 3.31 -5.26
N GLY A 180 16.62 3.42 -4.44
CA GLY A 180 16.12 4.69 -3.91
C GLY A 180 16.95 5.29 -2.75
N SER A 181 17.86 4.54 -2.14
CA SER A 181 18.58 4.91 -0.90
C SER A 181 19.40 6.22 -0.93
N GLY A 182 19.50 6.90 -2.08
CA GLY A 182 20.10 8.23 -2.19
C GLY A 182 19.16 9.39 -1.79
N ASP A 183 17.84 9.20 -1.76
CA ASP A 183 16.86 10.23 -1.43
C ASP A 183 15.97 9.80 -0.26
N SER A 184 16.39 10.13 0.97
CA SER A 184 15.69 9.74 2.19
C SER A 184 14.30 10.35 2.37
N ASP A 185 13.95 11.33 1.54
CA ASP A 185 12.66 12.00 1.57
C ASP A 185 11.75 11.57 0.38
N ASP A 186 12.18 10.59 -0.42
CA ASP A 186 11.39 10.04 -1.53
C ASP A 186 10.14 9.29 -1.00
N PRO A 187 8.92 9.80 -1.26
CA PRO A 187 7.67 9.16 -0.86
C PRO A 187 7.48 7.76 -1.47
N TYR A 188 8.07 7.51 -2.64
CA TYR A 188 7.98 6.23 -3.32
C TYR A 188 8.74 5.15 -2.56
N GLN A 189 9.96 5.46 -2.12
CA GLN A 189 10.77 4.55 -1.31
C GLN A 189 10.05 4.18 0.00
N TYR A 190 9.39 5.14 0.65
CA TYR A 190 8.62 4.88 1.86
C TYR A 190 7.49 3.87 1.61
N SER A 191 6.80 3.97 0.48
CA SER A 191 5.71 3.06 0.11
C SER A 191 6.17 1.62 -0.09
N VAL A 192 7.32 1.43 -0.73
CA VAL A 192 7.93 0.10 -0.89
C VAL A 192 8.30 -0.51 0.48
N ILE A 193 8.90 0.29 1.37
CA ILE A 193 9.26 -0.18 2.72
C ILE A 193 8.00 -0.54 3.51
N ARG A 194 6.95 0.28 3.46
CA ARG A 194 5.66 0.00 4.11
C ARG A 194 5.07 -1.35 3.68
N VAL A 195 5.11 -1.66 2.38
CA VAL A 195 4.66 -2.96 1.86
C VAL A 195 5.51 -4.11 2.44
N LEU A 196 6.84 -3.99 2.46
CA LEU A 196 7.70 -5.00 3.08
C LEU A 196 7.41 -5.22 4.57
N LEU A 197 7.17 -4.13 5.31
CA LEU A 197 6.85 -4.17 6.74
C LEU A 197 5.49 -4.86 7.01
N VAL A 198 4.45 -4.52 6.25
CA VAL A 198 3.12 -5.12 6.45
C VAL A 198 3.07 -6.57 5.98
N LEU A 199 3.79 -6.94 4.90
CA LEU A 199 3.91 -8.33 4.48
C LEU A 199 4.61 -9.18 5.53
N ASN A 200 5.65 -8.65 6.19
CA ASN A 200 6.27 -9.31 7.33
C ASN A 200 5.26 -9.58 8.45
N GLU A 201 4.42 -8.61 8.79
CA GLU A 201 3.36 -8.80 9.79
C GLU A 201 2.38 -9.90 9.37
N GLN A 202 1.93 -9.92 8.11
CA GLN A 202 1.03 -10.95 7.60
C GLN A 202 1.64 -12.36 7.75
N TYR A 203 2.94 -12.53 7.49
CA TYR A 203 3.63 -13.80 7.76
C TYR A 203 3.69 -14.14 9.25
N MET A 204 3.91 -13.17 10.14
CA MET A 204 3.90 -13.41 11.60
C MET A 204 2.52 -13.84 12.10
N LEU A 205 1.45 -13.21 11.59
CA LEU A 205 0.07 -13.58 11.90
C LEU A 205 -0.24 -15.00 11.41
N ALA A 206 0.20 -15.36 10.22
CA ALA A 206 0.03 -16.71 9.69
C ALA A 206 0.78 -17.77 10.53
N ALA A 207 2.00 -17.46 10.97
CA ALA A 207 2.79 -18.34 11.83
C ALA A 207 2.13 -18.56 13.20
N THR A 208 1.61 -17.49 13.83
CA THR A 208 0.92 -17.59 15.13
C THR A 208 -0.32 -18.49 15.05
N GLU A 209 -1.07 -18.42 13.95
CA GLU A 209 -2.21 -19.31 13.73
C GLU A 209 -1.79 -20.76 13.45
N ALA A 210 -0.69 -20.97 12.72
CA ALA A 210 -0.14 -22.31 12.52
C ALA A 210 0.22 -22.96 13.85
N GLU A 211 0.82 -22.20 14.77
CA GLU A 211 1.14 -22.67 16.12
C GLU A 211 -0.11 -23.02 16.92
N ALA A 212 -1.17 -22.21 16.81
CA ALA A 212 -2.43 -22.44 17.51
C ALA A 212 -3.25 -23.63 16.95
N ALA A 213 -3.25 -23.79 15.62
CA ALA A 213 -4.00 -24.85 14.92
C ALA A 213 -3.23 -26.19 14.86
N GLY A 214 -1.94 -26.19 15.15
CA GLY A 214 -1.08 -27.37 15.17
C GLY A 214 -0.47 -27.72 13.80
N PRO A 215 0.38 -28.77 13.74
CA PRO A 215 1.29 -29.05 12.61
C PRO A 215 0.60 -29.49 11.31
N LEU A 216 -0.72 -29.71 11.32
CA LEU A 216 -1.50 -30.04 10.12
C LEU A 216 -2.10 -28.80 9.44
N SER A 217 -1.92 -27.60 10.02
CA SER A 217 -2.44 -26.37 9.44
C SER A 217 -1.77 -26.05 8.10
N PRO A 218 -2.51 -25.61 7.06
CA PRO A 218 -1.93 -25.17 5.79
C PRO A 218 -0.98 -23.97 5.96
N SER A 219 -1.09 -23.20 7.05
CA SER A 219 -0.17 -22.11 7.36
C SER A 219 1.18 -22.57 7.94
N SER A 220 1.30 -23.84 8.36
CA SER A 220 2.55 -24.37 8.95
C SER A 220 3.72 -24.45 7.97
N SER A 221 3.44 -24.47 6.66
CA SER A 221 4.46 -24.44 5.61
C SER A 221 4.85 -23.03 5.16
N LEU A 222 4.25 -21.98 5.72
CA LEU A 222 4.55 -20.61 5.31
C LEU A 222 5.88 -20.13 5.89
N THR A 223 6.85 -19.91 5.01
CA THR A 223 8.09 -19.22 5.35
C THR A 223 7.90 -17.72 5.17
N ASN A 224 8.28 -16.93 6.19
CA ASN A 224 8.36 -15.48 6.06
C ASN A 224 9.45 -15.11 5.04
N ARG A 225 9.04 -14.72 3.84
CA ARG A 225 9.95 -14.49 2.71
C ARG A 225 10.78 -13.22 2.87
N VAL A 226 10.28 -12.22 3.58
CA VAL A 226 11.02 -11.00 3.90
C VAL A 226 12.25 -11.36 4.73
N ILE A 227 12.06 -12.08 5.83
CA ILE A 227 13.18 -12.50 6.69
C ILE A 227 14.07 -13.55 6.00
N LYS A 228 13.48 -14.46 5.21
CA LYS A 228 14.24 -15.44 4.41
C LYS A 228 15.24 -14.74 3.48
N LEU A 229 14.82 -13.75 2.71
CA LEU A 229 15.70 -13.06 1.77
C LEU A 229 16.72 -12.16 2.47
N LEU A 230 16.33 -11.49 3.56
CA LEU A 230 17.28 -10.75 4.39
C LEU A 230 18.33 -11.68 5.03
N SER A 231 17.96 -12.92 5.37
CA SER A 231 18.88 -13.94 5.89
C SER A 231 19.85 -14.46 4.82
N LEU A 232 19.38 -14.65 3.58
CA LEU A 232 20.19 -15.18 2.49
C LEU A 232 21.09 -14.12 1.85
N HIS A 233 20.65 -12.86 1.84
CA HIS A 233 21.29 -11.77 1.10
C HIS A 233 21.51 -10.52 1.97
N GLY A 234 21.75 -10.69 3.28
CA GLY A 234 21.83 -9.58 4.24
C GLY A 234 22.82 -8.47 3.86
N SER A 235 23.97 -8.81 3.28
CA SER A 235 24.95 -7.82 2.79
C SER A 235 24.44 -7.00 1.59
N SER A 236 23.55 -7.57 0.78
CA SER A 236 23.02 -6.94 -0.43
C SER A 236 21.90 -5.94 -0.14
N PHE A 237 21.19 -6.13 0.97
CA PHE A 237 20.02 -5.35 1.37
C PHE A 237 20.25 -4.49 2.62
N ARG A 238 21.50 -4.12 2.89
CA ARG A 238 21.88 -3.25 4.01
C ARG A 238 21.07 -1.94 4.05
N ALA A 239 20.81 -1.35 2.89
CA ALA A 239 20.02 -0.13 2.74
C ALA A 239 18.64 -0.26 3.42
N PHE A 240 18.02 -1.44 3.39
CA PHE A 240 16.74 -1.66 4.07
C PHE A 240 16.85 -1.48 5.59
N GLY A 241 17.91 -2.00 6.20
CA GLY A 241 18.16 -1.84 7.64
C GLY A 241 18.39 -0.38 8.04
N GLU A 242 19.19 0.35 7.28
CA GLU A 242 19.46 1.78 7.50
C GLU A 242 18.17 2.60 7.39
N ASN A 243 17.36 2.34 6.36
CA ASN A 243 16.10 3.03 6.15
C ASN A 243 15.07 2.72 7.24
N ILE A 244 14.99 1.49 7.74
CA ILE A 244 14.11 1.17 8.87
C ILE A 244 14.49 1.96 10.13
N ILE A 245 15.78 2.10 10.43
CA ILE A 245 16.24 2.89 11.58
C ILE A 245 15.89 4.37 11.38
N LEU A 246 16.12 4.90 10.18
CA LEU A 246 15.75 6.27 9.83
C LEU A 246 14.24 6.51 10.00
N LEU A 247 13.41 5.59 9.49
CA LEU A 247 11.96 5.68 9.59
C LEU A 247 11.50 5.60 11.05
N LEU A 248 12.06 4.70 11.87
CA LEU A 248 11.72 4.62 13.29
C LEU A 248 12.01 5.93 14.05
N ASN A 249 13.05 6.65 13.64
CA ASN A 249 13.40 7.95 14.24
C ASN A 249 12.40 9.06 13.88
N ARG A 250 11.75 8.97 12.71
CA ARG A 250 10.83 10.00 12.18
C ARG A 250 9.35 9.65 12.40
N GLU A 251 9.05 8.37 12.56
CA GLU A 251 7.68 7.88 12.60
C GLU A 251 6.99 8.25 13.92
N THR A 252 5.78 8.79 13.81
CA THR A 252 4.95 9.18 14.95
C THR A 252 3.71 8.30 15.08
N GLU A 253 3.31 7.65 13.99
CA GLU A 253 2.14 6.79 13.94
C GLU A 253 2.45 5.44 14.60
N THR A 254 1.60 5.06 15.55
CA THR A 254 1.87 3.91 16.44
C THR A 254 1.79 2.58 15.71
N SER A 255 0.86 2.41 14.75
CA SER A 255 0.76 1.18 13.97
C SER A 255 2.01 0.94 13.10
N GLN A 256 2.54 1.99 12.49
CA GLN A 256 3.75 1.95 11.66
C GLN A 256 5.00 1.71 12.49
N GLN A 257 5.11 2.33 13.67
CA GLN A 257 6.18 2.00 14.64
C GLN A 257 6.15 0.52 15.04
N LEU A 258 4.97 -0.04 15.30
CA LEU A 258 4.82 -1.47 15.62
C LEU A 258 5.28 -2.37 14.47
N LEU A 259 4.95 -2.03 13.22
CA LEU A 259 5.41 -2.76 12.03
C LEU A 259 6.94 -2.78 11.92
N ILE A 260 7.58 -1.62 12.12
CA ILE A 260 9.04 -1.50 12.14
C ILE A 260 9.65 -2.38 13.24
N LEU A 261 9.14 -2.26 14.47
CA LEU A 261 9.66 -3.00 15.60
C LEU A 261 9.49 -4.51 15.45
N LYS A 262 8.41 -4.99 14.82
CA LYS A 262 8.20 -6.41 14.52
C LYS A 262 9.27 -6.96 13.57
N VAL A 263 9.66 -6.20 12.54
CA VAL A 263 10.76 -6.61 11.66
C VAL A 263 12.09 -6.60 12.41
N LEU A 264 12.39 -5.54 13.18
CA LEU A 264 13.61 -5.47 13.98
C LEU A 264 13.73 -6.63 14.98
N TYR A 265 12.62 -6.98 15.65
CA TYR A 265 12.57 -8.14 16.54
C TYR A 265 12.98 -9.42 15.83
N LEU A 266 12.44 -9.70 14.65
CA LEU A 266 12.80 -10.89 13.87
C LEU A 266 14.26 -10.84 13.40
N LEU A 267 14.77 -9.67 13.01
CA LEU A 267 16.17 -9.52 12.61
C LEU A 267 17.14 -9.84 13.75
N PHE A 268 16.88 -9.35 14.96
CA PHE A 268 17.75 -9.59 16.13
C PHE A 268 17.58 -10.97 16.76
N THR A 269 16.46 -11.65 16.53
CA THR A 269 16.22 -13.00 17.07
C THR A 269 16.53 -14.13 16.08
N THR A 270 16.80 -13.80 14.82
CA THR A 270 17.14 -14.79 13.79
C THR A 270 18.65 -14.93 13.65
N LYS A 271 19.15 -16.18 13.78
CA LYS A 271 20.59 -16.49 13.75
C LYS A 271 21.32 -16.02 12.48
N ALA A 272 20.64 -15.93 11.34
CA ALA A 272 21.26 -15.48 10.10
C ALA A 272 21.40 -13.95 10.00
N THR A 273 20.64 -13.18 10.78
CA THR A 273 20.52 -11.72 10.64
C THR A 273 20.90 -10.94 11.91
N TYR A 274 21.06 -11.59 13.07
CA TYR A 274 21.32 -10.86 14.33
C TYR A 274 22.61 -10.01 14.31
N GLU A 275 23.58 -10.35 13.48
CA GLU A 275 24.84 -9.60 13.27
C GLU A 275 24.82 -8.74 11.99
N SER A 276 23.66 -8.51 11.35
CA SER A 276 23.61 -7.81 10.05
C SER A 276 23.84 -6.29 10.13
N PHE A 277 23.68 -5.70 11.31
CA PHE A 277 23.81 -4.26 11.52
C PHE A 277 25.22 -3.89 11.98
N TYR A 278 25.71 -2.72 11.55
CA TYR A 278 26.98 -2.21 12.02
C TYR A 278 26.85 -1.68 13.43
N THR A 279 27.95 -1.73 14.18
CA THR A 279 28.00 -1.21 15.56
C THR A 279 27.55 0.25 15.66
N ASN A 280 27.76 1.08 14.63
CA ASN A 280 27.30 2.47 14.64
C ASN A 280 25.78 2.57 14.50
N ASP A 281 25.18 1.80 13.59
CA ASP A 281 23.73 1.77 13.38
C ASP A 281 23.02 1.21 14.63
N LEU A 282 23.61 0.20 15.28
CA LEU A 282 23.11 -0.35 16.54
C LEU A 282 23.12 0.70 17.66
N LYS A 283 24.18 1.49 17.80
CA LYS A 283 24.23 2.58 18.79
C LYS A 283 23.13 3.61 18.54
N VAL A 284 22.96 4.02 17.29
CA VAL A 284 21.90 4.95 16.88
C VAL A 284 20.52 4.36 17.19
N LEU A 285 20.29 3.08 16.90
CA LEU A 285 19.04 2.41 17.18
C LEU A 285 18.75 2.32 18.68
N VAL A 286 19.74 1.99 19.51
CA VAL A 286 19.59 1.96 20.98
C VAL A 286 19.22 3.35 21.50
N ASP A 287 19.88 4.41 21.04
CA ASP A 287 19.57 5.78 21.43
C ASP A 287 18.12 6.15 21.05
N ILE A 288 17.67 5.79 19.84
CA ILE A 288 16.29 5.99 19.38
C ILE A 288 15.30 5.23 20.27
N ILE A 289 15.56 3.95 20.56
CA ILE A 289 14.66 3.11 21.37
C ILE A 289 14.55 3.65 22.79
N LEU A 290 15.67 4.00 23.43
CA LEU A 290 15.67 4.52 24.79
C LEU A 290 14.94 5.85 24.87
N ARG A 291 15.19 6.77 23.93
CA ARG A 291 14.48 8.05 23.87
C ARG A 291 12.98 7.84 23.68
N ASN A 292 12.58 7.03 22.69
CA ASN A 292 11.16 6.78 22.40
C ASN A 292 10.45 6.07 23.55
N LEU A 293 11.13 5.19 24.31
CA LEU A 293 10.59 4.56 25.52
C LEU A 293 10.38 5.57 26.65
N MET A 294 11.32 6.50 26.85
CA MET A 294 11.25 7.54 27.89
C MET A 294 10.16 8.57 27.59
N ASP A 295 9.98 8.91 26.31
CA ASP A 295 8.98 9.88 25.86
C ASP A 295 7.58 9.25 25.69
N LEU A 296 7.46 7.92 25.84
CA LEU A 296 6.21 7.21 25.57
C LEU A 296 5.17 7.44 26.67
N PRO A 297 3.96 7.94 26.34
CA PRO A 297 2.88 8.06 27.32
C PRO A 297 2.43 6.70 27.85
N ASP A 298 1.89 6.67 29.08
CA ASP A 298 1.55 5.44 29.81
C ASP A 298 0.45 4.62 29.14
N GLU A 299 -0.42 5.25 28.36
CA GLU A 299 -1.50 4.58 27.64
C GLU A 299 -0.99 3.68 26.50
N LYS A 300 0.22 3.92 25.98
CA LYS A 300 0.79 3.18 24.84
C LYS A 300 1.50 1.89 25.26
N ILE A 301 0.88 1.08 26.12
CA ILE A 301 1.45 -0.14 26.71
C ILE A 301 1.92 -1.15 25.64
N SER A 302 1.12 -1.36 24.59
CA SER A 302 1.47 -2.31 23.52
C SER A 302 2.77 -1.92 22.79
N LEU A 303 2.91 -0.63 22.46
CA LEU A 303 4.11 -0.10 21.83
C LEU A 303 5.31 -0.17 22.77
N ARG A 304 5.12 0.20 24.05
CA ARG A 304 6.15 0.05 25.09
C ARG A 304 6.67 -1.38 25.20
N HIS A 305 5.77 -2.35 25.30
CA HIS A 305 6.14 -3.76 25.34
C HIS A 305 6.90 -4.20 24.09
N THR A 306 6.49 -3.71 22.91
CA THR A 306 7.15 -4.06 21.65
C THR A 306 8.57 -3.49 21.57
N TYR A 307 8.78 -2.24 21.98
CA TYR A 307 10.12 -1.66 22.11
C TYR A 307 11.01 -2.47 23.06
N LEU A 308 10.50 -2.85 24.24
CA LEU A 308 11.26 -3.65 25.21
C LEU A 308 11.61 -5.05 24.67
N ARG A 309 10.72 -5.67 23.89
CA ARG A 309 11.00 -6.95 23.23
C ARG A 309 12.10 -6.85 22.17
N VAL A 310 12.22 -5.70 21.50
CA VAL A 310 13.31 -5.44 20.55
C VAL A 310 14.61 -5.11 21.28
N LEU A 311 14.54 -4.38 22.40
CA LEU A 311 15.71 -4.01 23.20
C LEU A 311 16.39 -5.20 23.87
N TYR A 312 15.64 -6.23 24.27
CA TYR A 312 16.20 -7.42 24.95
C TYR A 312 17.23 -8.23 24.12
N PRO A 313 16.99 -8.56 22.83
CA PRO A 313 17.97 -9.26 21.99
C PRO A 313 19.04 -8.36 21.36
N LEU A 314 18.91 -7.02 21.48
CA LEU A 314 19.87 -6.02 21.00
C LEU A 314 21.14 -5.98 21.86
#